data_AF-A0A366KR52-F1
#
_entry.id   AF-A0A366KR52-F1
#
_cell.length_a   1.000
_cell.length_b   1.000
_cell.length_c   1.000
_cell.angle_alpha   90.00
_cell.angle_beta   90.00
_cell.angle_gamma   90.00
#
_symmetry.space_group_name_H-M   'P 1'
#
loop_
_entity.id
_entity.type
_entity.pdbx_description
1 polymer ?
#
loop_
_entity_poly.entity_id
_entity_poly.type
_entity_poly.pdbx_seq_one_letter_code
_entity_poly.pdbx_strand_id
1 'polypeptide(L)'
;MTDRLPIFKTKVPEWLVILSIFAVLLSSVLLFALSTADGTAAAGYYGASASDIQFSMLMFYAAVASFAVVERRFFARVVTKDYLLICIILEILIAYWCYHTREIWLIFTLRFLQGIVNCGLTSISLNLLFSRLKSEHAKETGYTIFYGMILCVSPLTALFSVPIVENYEYNVVYKAIIFCFLPSAILLFSVMNRVHVLRKTPLYKIDWMSFVLFSTMLVLIAYVLVYGQEYDWLDDESIVYSILAILFLFAVSIARQRTLKRPAVDLAVFKSRNFAIGIVFLVILYIIRGAFGLTSSYFITVLGMDSLHANEMMIFNIAGVVAGSIIAIRFMVRQKHLRVLWVMGFIFLFVFFLWMCQLFATEAGTVNFYLPLFMQGLGAGMVMSPIVMFIMSSVPENMSQSASSVGIFVRFSTFSLSLAFINFYQLYFKGKHNDDLRSNLTLLDFNLPDRLKMYQSLLSSKGMPHDEAGKAAIGLLNKAVQKQTFLQFCVSYYEWIAVLCLLSIILIALQPVISRTVINLRNRQPAAVGF
;
A
#
# COMPACT_ATOMS: atom_id res chain seq x y z
N MET A 1 -32.95 33.46 4.11
CA MET A 1 -32.76 31.99 4.06
C MET A 1 -32.67 31.60 2.60
N THR A 2 -31.46 31.47 2.05
CA THR A 2 -31.28 31.01 0.66
C THR A 2 -31.23 29.49 0.65
N ASP A 3 -32.20 28.86 0.00
CA ASP A 3 -32.26 27.41 -0.25
C ASP A 3 -30.98 26.93 -0.93
N ARG A 4 -30.01 26.46 -0.13
CA ARG A 4 -28.89 25.70 -0.68
C ARG A 4 -29.42 24.33 -1.04
N LEU A 5 -29.57 24.08 -2.33
CA LEU A 5 -29.87 22.75 -2.86
C LEU A 5 -28.98 21.71 -2.16
N PRO A 6 -29.54 20.63 -1.63
CA PRO A 6 -28.75 19.58 -1.00
C PRO A 6 -27.88 18.89 -2.07
N ILE A 7 -26.66 18.50 -1.66
CA ILE A 7 -25.66 17.82 -2.52
C ILE A 7 -26.25 16.60 -3.22
N PHE A 8 -27.18 15.91 -2.54
CA PHE A 8 -27.90 14.75 -3.04
C PHE A 8 -29.38 15.07 -3.18
N LYS A 9 -30.05 14.42 -4.14
CA LYS A 9 -31.50 14.58 -4.34
C LYS A 9 -32.26 14.19 -3.06
N THR A 10 -33.21 15.02 -2.64
CA THR A 10 -34.01 14.82 -1.41
C THR A 10 -34.82 13.54 -1.39
N LYS A 11 -35.16 12.98 -2.55
CA LYS A 11 -35.92 11.73 -2.68
C LYS A 11 -35.08 10.46 -2.56
N VAL A 12 -33.75 10.57 -2.37
CA VAL A 12 -32.85 9.41 -2.35
C VAL A 12 -32.59 8.96 -0.91
N PRO A 13 -32.77 7.67 -0.58
CA PRO A 13 -32.51 7.18 0.76
C PRO A 13 -31.02 7.21 1.10
N GLU A 14 -30.70 7.40 2.38
CA GLU A 14 -29.32 7.60 2.87
C GLU A 14 -28.40 6.39 2.61
N TRP A 15 -28.93 5.17 2.68
CA TRP A 15 -28.18 3.96 2.36
C TRP A 15 -27.71 3.94 0.90
N LEU A 16 -28.50 4.46 -0.05
CA LEU A 16 -28.14 4.51 -1.46
C LEU A 16 -27.05 5.57 -1.72
N VAL A 17 -27.09 6.68 -0.97
CA VAL A 17 -26.04 7.70 -0.99
C VAL A 17 -24.71 7.10 -0.51
N ILE A 18 -24.72 6.43 0.65
CA ILE A 18 -23.54 5.79 1.21
C ILE A 18 -23.01 4.73 0.24
N LEU A 19 -23.88 3.87 -0.30
CA LEU A 19 -23.53 2.85 -1.29
C LEU A 19 -22.90 3.46 -2.55
N SER A 20 -23.41 4.60 -3.05
CA SER A 20 -22.80 5.28 -4.20
C SER A 20 -21.38 5.79 -3.92
N ILE A 21 -21.12 6.32 -2.73
CA ILE A 21 -19.78 6.79 -2.32
C ILE A 21 -18.83 5.60 -2.15
N PHE A 22 -19.30 4.53 -1.50
CA PHE A 22 -18.52 3.31 -1.32
C PHE A 22 -18.23 2.61 -2.65
N ALA A 23 -19.16 2.60 -3.61
CA ALA A 23 -18.93 2.03 -4.92
C ALA A 23 -17.79 2.75 -5.66
N VAL A 24 -17.78 4.09 -5.63
CA VAL A 24 -16.70 4.90 -6.20
C VAL A 24 -15.37 4.63 -5.49
N LEU A 25 -15.37 4.59 -4.15
CA LEU A 25 -14.16 4.28 -3.37
C LEU A 25 -13.63 2.88 -3.68
N LEU A 26 -14.51 1.90 -3.80
CA LEU A 26 -14.15 0.53 -4.16
C LEU A 26 -13.52 0.48 -5.56
N SER A 27 -14.14 1.12 -6.56
CA SER A 27 -13.58 1.23 -7.92
C SER A 27 -12.18 1.87 -7.89
N SER A 28 -11.96 2.94 -7.10
CA SER A 28 -10.63 3.55 -6.96
C SER A 28 -9.59 2.62 -6.33
N VAL A 29 -9.98 1.84 -5.33
CA VAL A 29 -9.08 0.88 -4.68
C VAL A 29 -8.67 -0.24 -5.65
N LEU A 30 -9.59 -0.69 -6.51
CA LEU A 30 -9.31 -1.72 -7.51
C LEU A 30 -8.29 -1.29 -8.58
N LEU A 31 -8.01 0.00 -8.75
CA LEU A 31 -6.94 0.46 -9.66
C LEU A 31 -5.53 -0.02 -9.25
N PHE A 32 -5.32 -0.30 -7.97
CA PHE A 32 -4.08 -0.93 -7.51
C PHE A 32 -3.91 -2.36 -8.04
N ALA A 33 -5.02 -3.04 -8.39
CA ALA A 33 -5.00 -4.40 -8.94
C ALA A 33 -4.19 -4.49 -10.25
N LEU A 34 -4.16 -3.43 -11.05
CA LEU A 34 -3.38 -3.35 -12.28
C LEU A 34 -1.85 -3.49 -12.09
N SER A 35 -1.35 -3.50 -10.86
CA SER A 35 0.04 -3.87 -10.58
C SER A 35 0.16 -4.96 -9.51
N THR A 36 -0.91 -5.27 -8.78
CA THR A 36 -0.89 -6.25 -7.68
C THR A 36 -1.63 -7.55 -7.99
N ALA A 37 -2.23 -7.69 -9.18
CA ALA A 37 -2.98 -8.89 -9.58
C ALA A 37 -2.07 -10.11 -9.65
N ASP A 38 -0.98 -9.99 -10.40
CA ASP A 38 0.13 -10.92 -10.40
C ASP A 38 1.28 -10.23 -11.14
N GLY A 39 2.35 -9.90 -10.42
CA GLY A 39 3.50 -9.24 -11.01
C GLY A 39 4.17 -10.07 -12.10
N THR A 40 4.09 -11.40 -12.01
CA THR A 40 4.71 -12.30 -12.98
C THR A 40 3.87 -12.42 -14.26
N ALA A 41 2.55 -12.53 -14.15
CA ALA A 41 1.66 -12.50 -15.30
C ALA A 41 1.71 -11.15 -16.03
N ALA A 42 1.77 -10.05 -15.29
CA ALA A 42 1.93 -8.71 -15.86
C ALA A 42 3.27 -8.56 -16.60
N ALA A 43 4.37 -8.98 -15.97
CA ALA A 43 5.70 -8.98 -16.58
C ALA A 43 5.75 -9.84 -17.87
N GLY A 44 5.16 -11.04 -17.82
CA GLY A 44 5.04 -11.92 -18.99
C GLY A 44 4.19 -11.34 -20.12
N TYR A 45 3.11 -10.63 -19.80
CA TYR A 45 2.25 -9.97 -20.80
C TYR A 45 2.96 -8.83 -21.53
N TYR A 46 3.71 -8.00 -20.80
CA TYR A 46 4.42 -6.85 -21.35
C TYR A 46 5.81 -7.19 -21.92
N GLY A 47 6.33 -8.39 -21.66
CA GLY A 47 7.72 -8.73 -21.95
C GLY A 47 8.71 -7.89 -21.15
N ALA A 48 8.31 -7.47 -19.95
CA ALA A 48 9.03 -6.55 -19.07
C ALA A 48 9.57 -7.29 -17.84
N SER A 49 10.44 -6.64 -17.06
CA SER A 49 10.92 -7.22 -15.80
C SER A 49 9.85 -7.10 -14.69
N ALA A 50 9.99 -7.89 -13.63
CA ALA A 50 9.12 -7.74 -12.46
C ALA A 50 9.35 -6.39 -11.73
N SER A 51 10.56 -5.81 -11.84
CA SER A 51 10.88 -4.48 -11.34
C SER A 51 10.10 -3.40 -12.08
N ASP A 52 9.91 -3.52 -13.41
CA ASP A 52 9.11 -2.57 -14.19
C ASP A 52 7.64 -2.52 -13.72
N ILE A 53 7.05 -3.67 -13.39
CA ILE A 53 5.68 -3.73 -12.88
C ILE A 53 5.57 -3.10 -11.47
N GLN A 54 6.59 -3.32 -10.62
CA GLN A 54 6.68 -2.64 -9.32
C GLN A 54 6.84 -1.13 -9.48
N PHE A 55 7.67 -0.68 -10.42
CA PHE A 55 7.85 0.73 -10.71
C PHE A 55 6.55 1.38 -11.23
N SER A 56 5.79 0.68 -12.09
CA SER A 56 4.45 1.10 -12.53
C SER A 56 3.47 1.32 -11.37
N MET A 57 3.52 0.47 -10.33
CA MET A 57 2.73 0.66 -9.11
C MET A 57 3.14 1.93 -8.36
N LEU A 58 4.44 2.16 -8.24
CA LEU A 58 4.97 3.34 -7.56
C LEU A 58 4.72 4.62 -8.36
N MET A 59 4.70 4.57 -9.69
CA MET A 59 4.31 5.71 -10.54
C MET A 59 2.87 6.15 -10.24
N PHE A 60 1.94 5.19 -10.14
CA PHE A 60 0.56 5.47 -9.74
C PHE A 60 0.50 6.07 -8.32
N TYR A 61 1.21 5.49 -7.35
CA TYR A 61 1.17 5.99 -5.97
C TYR A 61 1.89 7.35 -5.80
N ALA A 62 2.98 7.60 -6.52
CA ALA A 62 3.71 8.88 -6.53
C ALA A 62 2.83 10.01 -7.06
N ALA A 63 2.02 9.71 -8.08
CA ALA A 63 1.07 10.65 -8.65
C ALA A 63 -0.07 10.99 -7.67
N VAL A 64 -0.60 9.98 -6.96
CA VAL A 64 -1.56 10.21 -5.87
C VAL A 64 -0.95 11.11 -4.80
N ALA A 65 0.27 10.79 -4.34
CA ALA A 65 0.95 11.52 -3.27
C ALA A 65 1.30 12.97 -3.62
N SER A 66 1.77 13.21 -4.86
CA SER A 66 2.12 14.56 -5.33
C SER A 66 0.89 15.42 -5.59
N PHE A 67 -0.18 14.85 -6.17
CA PHE A 67 -1.37 15.62 -6.52
C PHE A 67 -2.21 16.02 -5.29
N ALA A 68 -2.18 15.22 -4.21
CA ALA A 68 -2.88 15.51 -2.95
C ALA A 68 -2.55 16.90 -2.37
N VAL A 69 -1.36 17.42 -2.65
CA VAL A 69 -0.91 18.75 -2.22
C VAL A 69 -1.69 19.88 -2.92
N VAL A 70 -2.08 19.68 -4.18
CA VAL A 70 -2.69 20.70 -5.04
C VAL A 70 -4.21 20.53 -5.20
N GLU A 71 -4.70 19.31 -5.10
CA GLU A 71 -6.07 18.89 -5.41
C GLU A 71 -7.16 19.78 -4.76
N ARG A 72 -6.98 20.20 -3.50
CA ARG A 72 -7.96 21.01 -2.76
C ARG A 72 -8.46 22.24 -3.54
N ARG A 73 -7.57 22.88 -4.31
CA ARG A 73 -7.91 24.09 -5.07
C ARG A 73 -8.74 23.80 -6.32
N PHE A 74 -8.56 22.62 -6.92
CA PHE A 74 -9.38 22.12 -8.03
C PHE A 74 -10.79 21.79 -7.55
N PHE A 75 -10.90 21.05 -6.45
CA PHE A 75 -12.18 20.71 -5.85
C PHE A 75 -13.00 21.94 -5.46
N ALA A 76 -12.35 23.00 -4.95
CA ALA A 76 -13.03 24.23 -4.56
C ALA A 76 -13.61 25.04 -5.74
N ARG A 77 -13.18 24.78 -6.99
CA ARG A 77 -13.67 25.49 -8.19
C ARG A 77 -14.83 24.78 -8.85
N VAL A 78 -14.72 23.47 -9.00
CA VAL A 78 -15.61 22.66 -9.84
C VAL A 78 -16.82 22.19 -9.04
N VAL A 79 -17.97 22.07 -9.69
CA VAL A 79 -19.15 21.44 -9.09
C VAL A 79 -18.81 19.99 -8.71
N THR A 80 -19.08 19.58 -7.48
CA THR A 80 -18.71 18.26 -6.94
C THR A 80 -19.14 17.10 -7.85
N LYS A 81 -20.38 17.16 -8.36
CA LYS A 81 -20.93 16.16 -9.29
C LYS A 81 -20.13 16.10 -10.59
N ASP A 82 -19.87 17.26 -11.19
CA ASP A 82 -19.20 17.33 -12.49
C ASP A 82 -17.73 16.90 -12.35
N TYR A 83 -17.08 17.25 -11.24
CA TYR A 83 -15.71 16.81 -10.95
C TYR A 83 -15.61 15.28 -10.82
N LEU A 84 -16.47 14.65 -10.02
CA LEU A 84 -16.46 13.18 -9.87
C LEU A 84 -16.73 12.47 -11.19
N LEU A 85 -17.66 12.97 -12.01
CA LEU A 85 -17.93 12.40 -13.33
C LEU A 85 -16.76 12.58 -14.29
N ILE A 86 -16.11 13.75 -14.31
CA ILE A 86 -14.90 13.98 -15.11
C ILE A 86 -13.80 13.02 -14.70
N CYS A 87 -13.55 12.85 -13.40
CA CYS A 87 -12.56 11.89 -12.91
C CYS A 87 -12.89 10.46 -13.35
N ILE A 88 -14.14 10.01 -13.18
CA ILE A 88 -14.52 8.64 -13.60
C ILE A 88 -14.38 8.44 -15.11
N ILE A 89 -14.76 9.43 -15.92
CA ILE A 89 -14.60 9.36 -17.39
C ILE A 89 -13.11 9.31 -17.75
N LEU A 90 -12.28 10.13 -17.11
CA LEU A 90 -10.83 10.10 -17.34
C LEU A 90 -10.22 8.75 -16.92
N GLU A 91 -10.62 8.17 -15.79
CA GLU A 91 -10.15 6.83 -15.39
C GLU A 91 -10.52 5.77 -16.43
N ILE A 92 -11.75 5.79 -16.94
CA ILE A 92 -12.20 4.86 -17.98
C ILE A 92 -11.38 5.04 -19.27
N LEU A 93 -11.15 6.29 -19.69
CA LEU A 93 -10.36 6.58 -20.89
C LEU A 93 -8.91 6.12 -20.75
N ILE A 94 -8.28 6.40 -19.59
CA ILE A 94 -6.89 6.00 -19.35
C ILE A 94 -6.78 4.47 -19.24
N ALA A 95 -7.71 3.81 -18.54
CA ALA A 95 -7.74 2.35 -18.48
C ALA A 95 -7.97 1.71 -19.86
N TYR A 96 -8.79 2.34 -20.72
CA TYR A 96 -8.98 1.92 -22.11
C TYR A 96 -7.70 2.07 -22.95
N TRP A 97 -6.93 3.13 -22.73
CA TRP A 97 -5.63 3.30 -23.40
C TRP A 97 -4.60 2.28 -22.90
N CYS A 98 -4.57 2.00 -21.59
CA CYS A 98 -3.72 0.93 -21.04
C CYS A 98 -4.09 -0.44 -21.60
N TYR A 99 -5.38 -0.70 -21.86
CA TYR A 99 -5.86 -1.94 -22.48
C TYR A 99 -5.30 -2.11 -23.90
N HIS A 100 -5.15 -1.04 -24.68
CA HIS A 100 -4.65 -1.14 -26.06
C HIS A 100 -3.12 -1.14 -26.16
N THR A 101 -2.44 -0.64 -25.13
CA THR A 101 -1.01 -0.39 -25.15
C THR A 101 -0.22 -1.58 -24.61
N ARG A 102 0.83 -1.98 -25.32
CA ARG A 102 1.79 -3.00 -24.87
C ARG A 102 3.17 -2.43 -24.50
N GLU A 103 3.40 -1.16 -24.81
CA GLU A 103 4.66 -0.48 -24.50
C GLU A 103 4.72 -0.06 -23.03
N ILE A 104 5.70 -0.59 -22.27
CA ILE A 104 5.84 -0.35 -20.83
C ILE A 104 6.06 1.13 -20.48
N TRP A 105 6.79 1.87 -21.31
CA TRP A 105 7.04 3.31 -21.13
C TRP A 105 5.76 4.15 -21.19
N LEU A 106 4.85 3.80 -22.10
CA LEU A 106 3.53 4.43 -22.17
C LEU A 106 2.69 4.04 -20.96
N ILE A 107 2.77 2.80 -20.48
CA ILE A 107 2.09 2.37 -19.25
C ILE A 107 2.56 3.21 -18.06
N PHE A 108 3.85 3.51 -17.89
CA PHE A 108 4.31 4.37 -16.78
C PHE A 108 3.65 5.76 -16.80
N THR A 109 3.56 6.37 -17.98
CA THR A 109 2.93 7.68 -18.14
C THR A 109 1.43 7.63 -17.86
N LEU A 110 0.74 6.62 -18.39
CA LEU A 110 -0.69 6.41 -18.16
C LEU A 110 -0.98 6.12 -16.68
N ARG A 111 -0.14 5.33 -16.01
CA ARG A 111 -0.29 5.01 -14.59
C ARG A 111 -0.07 6.22 -13.70
N PHE A 112 0.88 7.08 -14.06
CA PHE A 112 1.04 8.38 -13.42
C PHE A 112 -0.20 9.26 -13.59
N LEU A 113 -0.78 9.33 -14.80
CA LEU A 113 -2.04 10.06 -15.04
C LEU A 113 -3.21 9.47 -14.26
N GLN A 114 -3.33 8.13 -14.18
CA GLN A 114 -4.35 7.46 -13.35
C GLN A 114 -4.22 7.87 -11.88
N GLY A 115 -3.00 7.93 -11.34
CA GLY A 115 -2.83 8.31 -9.93
C GLY A 115 -3.27 9.76 -9.63
N ILE A 116 -3.06 10.70 -10.56
CA ILE A 116 -3.58 12.08 -10.44
C ILE A 116 -5.11 12.07 -10.36
N VAL A 117 -5.77 11.35 -11.27
CA VAL A 117 -7.23 11.30 -11.34
C VAL A 117 -7.82 10.60 -10.12
N ASN A 118 -7.20 9.50 -9.70
CA ASN A 118 -7.59 8.71 -8.54
C ASN A 118 -7.49 9.49 -7.22
N CYS A 119 -6.48 10.35 -7.07
CA CYS A 119 -6.36 11.26 -5.92
C CYS A 119 -7.60 12.16 -5.80
N GLY A 120 -8.00 12.81 -6.89
CA GLY A 120 -9.21 13.64 -6.91
C GLY A 120 -10.48 12.86 -6.58
N LEU A 121 -10.59 11.65 -7.09
CA LEU A 121 -11.76 10.78 -6.87
C LEU A 121 -11.87 10.35 -5.40
N THR A 122 -10.75 9.93 -4.80
CA THR A 122 -10.69 9.41 -3.42
C THR A 122 -10.90 10.52 -2.38
N SER A 123 -10.19 11.65 -2.49
CA SER A 123 -10.33 12.80 -1.59
C SER A 123 -11.76 13.34 -1.48
N ILE A 124 -12.47 13.46 -2.61
CA ILE A 124 -13.83 13.99 -2.63
C ILE A 124 -14.80 12.97 -2.08
N SER A 125 -14.65 11.70 -2.45
CA SER A 125 -15.48 10.63 -1.92
C SER A 125 -15.37 10.56 -0.40
N LEU A 126 -14.18 10.81 0.15
CA LEU A 126 -13.95 10.90 1.60
C LEU A 126 -14.57 12.14 2.23
N ASN A 127 -14.44 13.31 1.60
CA ASN A 127 -15.13 14.51 2.07
C ASN A 127 -16.65 14.31 2.12
N LEU A 128 -17.22 13.66 1.10
CA LEU A 128 -18.64 13.32 1.06
C LEU A 128 -19.00 12.34 2.17
N LEU A 129 -18.20 11.29 2.38
CA LEU A 129 -18.40 10.33 3.46
C LEU A 129 -18.37 11.01 4.85
N PHE A 130 -17.35 11.83 5.12
CA PHE A 130 -17.21 12.55 6.39
C PHE A 130 -18.33 13.56 6.61
N SER A 131 -18.82 14.23 5.57
CA SER A 131 -19.94 15.18 5.68
C SER A 131 -21.25 14.53 6.13
N ARG A 132 -21.38 13.20 6.02
CA ARG A 132 -22.55 12.44 6.44
C ARG A 132 -22.46 11.89 7.85
N LEU A 133 -21.25 11.75 8.40
CA LEU A 133 -21.06 11.32 9.77
C LEU A 133 -21.44 12.50 10.70
N LYS A 134 -22.65 12.44 11.28
CA LYS A 134 -23.19 13.48 12.19
C LYS A 134 -22.95 13.21 13.68
N SER A 135 -22.21 12.16 14.03
CA SER A 135 -21.93 11.78 15.42
C SER A 135 -20.88 12.69 16.07
N GLU A 136 -20.92 12.81 17.40
CA GLU A 136 -19.88 13.47 18.21
C GLU A 136 -18.48 12.87 17.95
N HIS A 137 -18.42 11.60 17.56
CA HIS A 137 -17.20 10.86 17.18
C HIS A 137 -17.09 10.56 15.68
N ALA A 138 -17.69 11.41 14.84
CA ALA A 138 -17.71 11.25 13.39
C ALA A 138 -16.31 11.18 12.77
N LYS A 139 -15.35 11.94 13.31
CA LYS A 139 -13.98 11.98 12.78
C LYS A 139 -13.22 10.70 13.10
N GLU A 140 -13.28 10.23 14.35
CA GLU A 140 -12.60 9.00 14.74
C GLU A 140 -13.14 7.80 13.95
N THR A 141 -14.45 7.75 13.77
CA THR A 141 -15.13 6.73 12.97
C THR A 141 -14.72 6.82 11.50
N GLY A 142 -14.73 8.04 10.94
CA GLY A 142 -14.37 8.27 9.55
C GLY A 142 -12.93 7.89 9.22
N TYR A 143 -11.95 8.38 10.00
CA TYR A 143 -10.54 8.03 9.80
C TYR A 143 -10.34 6.52 9.89
N THR A 144 -10.98 5.86 10.85
CA THR A 144 -10.82 4.41 11.00
C THR A 144 -11.41 3.62 9.84
N ILE A 145 -12.59 3.99 9.33
CA ILE A 145 -13.17 3.34 8.15
C ILE A 145 -12.24 3.50 6.94
N PHE A 146 -11.74 4.71 6.70
CA PHE A 146 -10.88 4.97 5.56
C PHE A 146 -9.55 4.22 5.65
N TYR A 147 -8.88 4.31 6.79
CA TYR A 147 -7.59 3.65 6.97
C TYR A 147 -7.69 2.13 7.07
N GLY A 148 -8.80 1.62 7.60
CA GLY A 148 -9.15 0.20 7.50
C GLY A 148 -9.25 -0.24 6.04
N MET A 149 -9.94 0.53 5.19
CA MET A 149 -10.00 0.24 3.75
C MET A 149 -8.62 0.28 3.07
N ILE A 150 -7.77 1.27 3.40
CA ILE A 150 -6.40 1.35 2.87
C ILE A 150 -5.60 0.08 3.24
N LEU A 151 -5.70 -0.38 4.48
CA LEU A 151 -5.01 -1.60 4.91
C LEU A 151 -5.50 -2.84 4.16
N CYS A 152 -6.75 -2.84 3.68
CA CYS A 152 -7.32 -3.92 2.90
C CYS A 152 -7.08 -3.80 1.39
N VAL A 153 -6.43 -2.74 0.88
CA VAL A 153 -6.21 -2.53 -0.57
C VAL A 153 -5.56 -3.76 -1.21
N SER A 154 -4.41 -4.19 -0.68
CA SER A 154 -3.65 -5.32 -1.24
C SER A 154 -4.44 -6.64 -1.31
N PRO A 155 -5.07 -7.15 -0.24
CA PRO A 155 -5.84 -8.39 -0.35
C PRO A 155 -7.15 -8.22 -1.13
N LEU A 156 -7.81 -7.05 -1.08
CA LEU A 156 -9.03 -6.80 -1.87
C LEU A 156 -8.75 -6.77 -3.37
N THR A 157 -7.66 -6.13 -3.78
CA THR A 157 -7.28 -6.08 -5.19
C THR A 157 -6.88 -7.46 -5.70
N ALA A 158 -6.15 -8.24 -4.90
CA ALA A 158 -5.77 -9.61 -5.26
C ALA A 158 -7.00 -10.53 -5.40
N LEU A 159 -7.94 -10.52 -4.44
CA LEU A 159 -9.18 -11.29 -4.51
C LEU A 159 -10.02 -10.98 -5.76
N PHE A 160 -10.01 -9.73 -6.22
CA PHE A 160 -10.71 -9.32 -7.42
C PHE A 160 -9.99 -9.76 -8.71
N SER A 161 -8.66 -9.65 -8.74
CA SER A 161 -7.91 -9.72 -10.00
C SER A 161 -7.26 -11.06 -10.28
N VAL A 162 -6.87 -11.82 -9.26
CA VAL A 162 -6.24 -13.15 -9.45
C VAL A 162 -7.16 -14.14 -10.16
N PRO A 163 -8.45 -14.27 -9.82
CA PRO A 163 -9.36 -15.14 -10.58
C PRO A 163 -9.47 -14.72 -12.06
N ILE A 164 -9.29 -13.43 -12.37
CA ILE A 164 -9.35 -12.92 -13.74
C ILE A 164 -8.08 -13.31 -14.49
N VAL A 165 -6.91 -13.15 -13.87
CA VAL A 165 -5.62 -13.44 -14.49
C VAL A 165 -5.36 -14.94 -14.67
N GLU A 166 -5.87 -15.79 -13.78
CA GLU A 166 -5.72 -17.25 -13.91
C GLU A 166 -6.61 -17.83 -15.02
N ASN A 167 -7.82 -17.29 -15.20
CA ASN A 167 -8.79 -17.82 -16.17
C ASN A 167 -8.74 -17.10 -17.54
N TYR A 168 -8.20 -15.88 -17.59
CA TYR A 168 -8.20 -15.03 -18.78
C TYR A 168 -6.85 -14.33 -18.98
N GLU A 169 -6.63 -13.77 -20.17
CA GLU A 169 -5.44 -12.94 -20.41
C GLU A 169 -5.39 -11.74 -19.46
N TYR A 170 -4.17 -11.35 -19.06
CA TYR A 170 -3.90 -10.22 -18.18
C TYR A 170 -4.64 -8.92 -18.59
N ASN A 171 -4.76 -8.68 -19.90
CA ASN A 171 -5.43 -7.48 -20.41
C ASN A 171 -6.92 -7.37 -20.01
N VAL A 172 -7.57 -8.49 -19.67
CA VAL A 172 -8.96 -8.51 -19.21
C VAL A 172 -9.12 -7.77 -17.87
N VAL A 173 -8.07 -7.64 -17.07
CA VAL A 173 -8.11 -6.87 -15.80
C VAL A 173 -8.43 -5.39 -16.07
N TYR A 174 -7.92 -4.79 -17.16
CA TYR A 174 -8.26 -3.41 -17.54
C TYR A 174 -9.75 -3.27 -17.88
N LYS A 175 -10.32 -4.23 -18.62
CA LYS A 175 -11.75 -4.26 -18.92
C LYS A 175 -12.57 -4.38 -17.64
N ALA A 176 -12.19 -5.28 -16.74
CA ALA A 176 -12.90 -5.50 -15.48
C ALA A 176 -12.97 -4.22 -14.64
N ILE A 177 -11.87 -3.45 -14.58
CA ILE A 177 -11.85 -2.17 -13.88
C ILE A 177 -12.74 -1.12 -14.55
N ILE A 178 -12.74 -1.03 -15.89
CA ILE A 178 -13.66 -0.16 -16.63
C ILE A 178 -15.12 -0.51 -16.29
N PHE A 179 -15.45 -1.80 -16.26
CA PHE A 179 -16.77 -2.28 -15.86
C PHE A 179 -17.12 -1.94 -14.41
N CYS A 180 -16.15 -1.90 -13.48
CA CYS A 180 -16.37 -1.46 -12.10
C CYS A 180 -16.65 0.04 -11.97
N PHE A 181 -16.14 0.89 -12.87
CA PHE A 181 -16.38 2.33 -12.84
C PHE A 181 -17.73 2.75 -13.42
N LEU A 182 -18.25 1.98 -14.39
CA LEU A 182 -19.52 2.27 -15.05
C LEU A 182 -20.75 2.33 -14.10
N PRO A 183 -21.01 1.34 -13.21
CA PRO A 183 -22.14 1.41 -12.28
C PRO A 183 -21.96 2.55 -11.27
N SER A 184 -20.72 2.80 -10.83
CA SER A 184 -20.39 3.93 -9.96
C SER A 184 -20.74 5.27 -10.62
N ALA A 185 -20.43 5.45 -11.91
CA ALA A 185 -20.80 6.64 -12.68
C ALA A 185 -22.33 6.83 -12.78
N ILE A 186 -23.06 5.75 -13.09
CA ILE A 186 -24.52 5.76 -13.26
C ILE A 186 -25.20 6.11 -11.93
N LEU A 187 -24.80 5.46 -10.84
CA LEU A 187 -25.33 5.72 -9.50
C LEU A 187 -25.08 7.17 -9.09
N LEU A 188 -23.87 7.67 -9.28
CA LEU A 188 -23.49 9.03 -8.92
C LEU A 188 -24.24 10.07 -9.75
N PHE A 189 -24.42 9.82 -11.06
CA PHE A 189 -25.22 10.66 -11.94
C PHE A 189 -26.69 10.74 -11.49
N SER A 190 -27.25 9.61 -11.05
CA SER A 190 -28.65 9.52 -10.61
C SER A 190 -28.90 10.21 -9.27
N VAL A 191 -27.98 10.04 -8.31
CA VAL A 191 -28.17 10.37 -6.89
C VAL A 191 -27.76 11.83 -6.54
N MET A 192 -26.77 12.39 -7.25
CA MET A 192 -26.24 13.74 -6.93
C MET A 192 -26.93 14.89 -7.68
N ASN A 193 -27.08 16.02 -6.97
CA ASN A 193 -27.42 17.32 -7.54
C ASN A 193 -26.16 18.10 -7.93
N ARG A 194 -26.28 19.05 -8.87
CA ARG A 194 -25.17 19.95 -9.23
C ARG A 194 -25.05 21.09 -8.20
N VAL A 195 -24.26 20.87 -7.16
CA VAL A 195 -24.05 21.84 -6.06
C VAL A 195 -22.56 22.08 -5.82
N HIS A 196 -22.19 23.33 -5.58
CA HIS A 196 -20.85 23.70 -5.10
C HIS A 196 -20.79 23.51 -3.59
N VAL A 197 -19.93 22.62 -3.13
CA VAL A 197 -19.75 22.34 -1.69
C VAL A 197 -18.82 23.38 -1.03
N LEU A 198 -17.87 23.90 -1.79
CA LEU A 198 -16.87 24.86 -1.33
C LEU A 198 -17.06 26.24 -1.98
N ARG A 199 -16.58 27.28 -1.29
CA ARG A 199 -16.52 28.64 -1.84
C ARG A 199 -15.49 28.68 -2.96
N LYS A 200 -15.88 29.19 -4.13
CA LYS A 200 -15.02 29.30 -5.32
C LYS A 200 -13.69 29.97 -4.97
N THR A 201 -12.58 29.25 -5.14
CA THR A 201 -11.23 29.82 -5.06
C THR A 201 -10.64 30.01 -6.45
N PRO A 202 -9.91 31.11 -6.73
CA PRO A 202 -9.28 31.32 -8.03
C PRO A 202 -8.11 30.34 -8.27
N LEU A 203 -8.04 29.71 -9.46
CA LEU A 203 -6.95 28.78 -9.83
C LEU A 203 -5.62 29.46 -10.15
N TYR A 204 -5.60 30.76 -10.47
CA TYR A 204 -4.37 31.43 -10.93
C TYR A 204 -3.23 31.41 -9.88
N LYS A 205 -3.54 31.09 -8.61
CA LYS A 205 -2.54 30.98 -7.54
C LYS A 205 -2.06 29.55 -7.28
N ILE A 206 -2.42 28.55 -8.11
CA ILE A 206 -1.95 27.16 -7.96
C ILE A 206 -0.44 27.09 -8.13
N ASP A 207 0.22 26.40 -7.20
CA ASP A 207 1.67 26.24 -7.19
C ASP A 207 2.09 25.00 -7.99
N TRP A 208 1.94 25.10 -9.31
CA TRP A 208 2.30 24.03 -10.25
C TRP A 208 3.78 23.64 -10.16
N MET A 209 4.64 24.61 -9.88
CA MET A 209 6.07 24.34 -9.76
C MET A 209 6.37 23.46 -8.54
N SER A 210 5.71 23.68 -7.40
CA SER A 210 5.85 22.76 -6.26
C SER A 210 5.31 21.37 -6.58
N PHE A 211 4.20 21.25 -7.31
CA PHE A 211 3.69 19.96 -7.76
C PHE A 211 4.71 19.22 -8.63
N VAL A 212 5.28 19.88 -9.64
CA VAL A 212 6.29 19.27 -10.52
C VAL A 212 7.52 18.86 -9.72
N LEU A 213 8.04 19.73 -8.85
CA LEU A 213 9.19 19.42 -7.99
C LEU A 213 8.93 18.19 -7.10
N PHE A 214 7.79 18.14 -6.41
CA PHE A 214 7.44 17.01 -5.54
C PHE A 214 7.20 15.73 -6.35
N SER A 215 6.51 15.82 -7.48
CA SER A 215 6.25 14.69 -8.36
C SER A 215 7.55 14.09 -8.89
N THR A 216 8.43 14.90 -9.48
CA THR A 216 9.71 14.42 -10.02
C THR A 216 10.57 13.80 -8.92
N MET A 217 10.60 14.42 -7.72
CA MET A 217 11.33 13.88 -6.58
C MET A 217 10.79 12.50 -6.14
N LEU A 218 9.46 12.34 -6.06
CA LEU A 218 8.84 11.07 -5.67
C LEU A 218 9.06 9.96 -6.71
N VAL A 219 9.00 10.30 -8.00
CA VAL A 219 9.29 9.36 -9.09
C VAL A 219 10.76 8.92 -9.07
N LEU A 220 11.70 9.84 -8.85
CA LEU A 220 13.12 9.50 -8.73
C LEU A 220 13.39 8.64 -7.49
N ILE A 221 12.74 8.92 -6.35
CA ILE A 221 12.82 8.08 -5.15
C ILE A 221 12.33 6.66 -5.47
N ALA A 222 11.21 6.52 -6.17
CA ALA A 222 10.72 5.22 -6.61
C ALA A 222 11.70 4.51 -7.56
N TYR A 223 12.29 5.26 -8.50
CA TYR A 223 13.25 4.73 -9.47
C TYR A 223 14.48 4.14 -8.77
N VAL A 224 15.12 4.91 -7.88
CA VAL A 224 16.29 4.46 -7.12
C VAL A 224 15.96 3.26 -6.23
N LEU A 225 14.79 3.25 -5.60
CA LEU A 225 14.40 2.16 -4.68
C LEU A 225 14.01 0.86 -5.40
N VAL A 226 13.53 0.93 -6.64
CA VAL A 226 13.17 -0.26 -7.43
C VAL A 226 14.36 -0.78 -8.22
N TYR A 227 15.00 0.09 -9.01
CA TYR A 227 16.09 -0.32 -9.91
C TYR A 227 17.47 -0.27 -9.25
N GLY A 228 17.61 0.34 -8.07
CA GLY A 228 18.89 0.40 -7.36
C GLY A 228 19.50 -0.98 -7.14
N GLN A 229 18.70 -1.99 -6.79
CA GLN A 229 19.22 -3.35 -6.65
C GLN A 229 19.58 -4.03 -7.97
N GLU A 230 18.91 -3.65 -9.08
CA GLU A 230 19.14 -4.23 -10.40
C GLU A 230 20.38 -3.63 -11.08
N TYR A 231 20.71 -2.38 -10.77
CA TYR A 231 21.88 -1.66 -11.27
C TYR A 231 23.01 -1.57 -10.25
N ASP A 232 23.09 -2.49 -9.28
CA ASP A 232 24.17 -2.54 -8.27
C ASP A 232 24.39 -1.21 -7.51
N TRP A 233 23.31 -0.48 -7.27
CA TRP A 233 23.21 0.73 -6.46
C TRP A 233 24.12 1.87 -6.91
N LEU A 234 25.25 2.08 -6.23
CA LEU A 234 26.12 3.24 -6.46
C LEU A 234 27.14 3.00 -7.58
N ASP A 235 27.22 1.77 -8.08
CA ASP A 235 28.11 1.41 -9.19
C ASP A 235 27.56 1.90 -10.54
N ASP A 236 26.24 2.09 -10.65
CA ASP A 236 25.61 2.66 -11.84
C ASP A 236 25.47 4.19 -11.76
N GLU A 237 25.97 4.86 -12.80
CA GLU A 237 25.94 6.33 -12.88
C GLU A 237 24.51 6.90 -12.88
N SER A 238 23.53 6.19 -13.47
CA SER A 238 22.14 6.65 -13.56
C SER A 238 21.50 6.73 -12.18
N ILE A 239 21.79 5.79 -11.30
CA ILE A 239 21.35 5.81 -9.90
C ILE A 239 22.03 6.95 -9.13
N VAL A 240 23.34 7.14 -9.31
CA VAL A 240 24.08 8.23 -8.66
C VAL A 240 23.52 9.60 -9.08
N TYR A 241 23.32 9.84 -10.38
CA TYR A 241 22.70 11.07 -10.88
C TYR A 241 21.28 11.26 -10.35
N SER A 242 20.50 10.18 -10.24
CA SER A 242 19.15 10.20 -9.66
C SER A 242 19.18 10.60 -8.18
N ILE A 243 20.11 10.08 -7.38
CA ILE A 243 20.28 10.45 -5.97
C ILE A 243 20.66 11.93 -5.84
N LEU A 244 21.63 12.40 -6.63
CA LEU A 244 22.02 13.81 -6.65
C LEU A 244 20.86 14.72 -7.05
N ALA A 245 20.06 14.32 -8.05
CA ALA A 245 18.86 15.03 -8.46
C ALA A 245 17.80 15.07 -7.34
N ILE A 246 17.59 13.97 -6.60
CA ILE A 246 16.68 13.95 -5.45
C ILE A 246 17.14 14.94 -4.38
N LEU A 247 18.43 14.95 -4.02
CA LEU A 247 18.98 15.88 -3.02
C LEU A 247 18.81 17.34 -3.46
N PHE A 248 19.09 17.63 -4.74
CA PHE A 248 18.89 18.95 -5.33
C PHE A 248 17.41 19.37 -5.29
N LEU A 249 16.50 18.52 -5.76
CA LEU A 249 15.06 18.78 -5.77
C LEU A 249 14.48 18.95 -4.36
N PHE A 250 14.99 18.19 -3.38
CA PHE A 250 14.62 18.33 -1.98
C PHE A 250 15.04 19.69 -1.42
N ALA A 251 16.29 20.11 -1.66
CA ALA A 251 16.80 21.42 -1.24
C ALA A 251 16.01 22.57 -1.87
N VAL A 252 15.76 22.51 -3.18
CA VAL A 252 14.95 23.50 -3.91
C VAL A 252 13.52 23.54 -3.38
N SER A 253 12.93 22.39 -3.09
CA SER A 253 11.57 22.30 -2.54
C SER A 253 11.47 22.95 -1.16
N ILE A 254 12.43 22.69 -0.26
CA ILE A 254 12.47 23.33 1.06
C ILE A 254 12.63 24.85 0.94
N ALA A 255 13.58 25.31 0.12
CA ALA A 255 13.83 26.74 -0.09
C ALA A 255 12.57 27.45 -0.63
N ARG A 256 11.88 26.82 -1.58
CA ARG A 256 10.63 27.32 -2.14
C ARG A 256 9.51 27.38 -1.10
N GLN A 257 9.27 26.30 -0.35
CA GLN A 257 8.20 26.27 0.67
C GLN A 257 8.44 27.32 1.76
N ARG A 258 9.69 27.61 2.15
CA ARG A 258 10.00 28.68 3.11
C ARG A 258 9.73 30.09 2.59
N THR A 259 9.83 30.31 1.28
CA THR A 259 9.70 31.64 0.66
C THR A 259 8.24 31.99 0.31
N LEU A 260 7.40 30.97 0.12
CA LEU A 260 6.00 31.17 -0.26
C LEU A 260 5.17 31.77 0.89
N LYS A 261 4.38 32.80 0.59
CA LYS A 261 3.41 33.39 1.54
C LYS A 261 2.31 32.41 1.98
N ARG A 262 2.04 31.40 1.16
CA ARG A 262 1.04 30.34 1.41
C ARG A 262 1.64 29.01 0.98
N PRO A 263 2.56 28.43 1.77
CA PRO A 263 3.20 27.18 1.43
C PRO A 263 2.15 26.08 1.26
N ALA A 264 2.44 25.15 0.37
CA ALA A 264 1.62 23.96 0.22
C ALA A 264 1.84 23.01 1.41
N VAL A 265 3.07 22.95 1.91
CA VAL A 265 3.46 22.22 3.12
C VAL A 265 4.16 23.17 4.07
N ASP A 266 3.50 23.53 5.17
CA ASP A 266 4.12 24.32 6.23
C ASP A 266 5.03 23.44 7.10
N LEU A 267 6.35 23.66 6.97
CA LEU A 267 7.38 22.90 7.69
C LEU A 267 7.34 23.11 9.21
N ALA A 268 6.61 24.11 9.72
CA ALA A 268 6.46 24.30 11.15
C ALA A 268 5.70 23.14 11.85
N VAL A 269 5.05 22.23 11.10
CA VAL A 269 4.49 20.98 11.65
C VAL A 269 5.54 20.14 12.38
N PHE A 270 6.79 20.13 11.90
CA PHE A 270 7.89 19.39 12.54
C PHE A 270 8.39 20.04 13.84
N LYS A 271 7.97 21.26 14.19
CA LYS A 271 8.26 21.84 15.51
C LYS A 271 7.51 21.12 16.63
N SER A 272 6.38 20.48 16.31
CA SER A 272 5.64 19.66 17.28
C SER A 272 6.36 18.32 17.47
N ARG A 273 6.89 18.10 18.67
CA ARG A 273 7.52 16.82 19.04
C ARG A 273 6.57 15.64 18.85
N ASN A 274 5.28 15.82 19.15
CA ASN A 274 4.27 14.78 19.02
C ASN A 274 4.04 14.40 17.55
N PHE A 275 4.05 15.40 16.66
CA PHE A 275 3.95 15.16 15.22
C PHE A 275 5.13 14.30 14.72
N ALA A 276 6.36 14.65 15.10
CA ALA A 276 7.55 13.87 14.72
C ALA A 276 7.48 12.42 15.24
N ILE A 277 7.04 12.22 16.49
CA ILE A 277 6.85 10.89 17.07
C ILE A 277 5.82 10.09 16.28
N GLY A 278 4.68 10.69 15.94
CA GLY A 278 3.63 10.04 15.15
C GLY A 278 4.14 9.61 13.76
N ILE A 279 4.94 10.47 13.11
CA ILE A 279 5.58 10.16 11.83
C ILE A 279 6.55 8.97 11.95
N VAL A 280 7.37 8.89 13.01
CA VAL A 280 8.26 7.74 13.24
C VAL A 280 7.47 6.44 13.36
N PHE A 281 6.40 6.41 14.15
CA PHE A 281 5.56 5.20 14.27
C PHE A 281 4.81 4.87 12.97
N LEU A 282 4.44 5.88 12.17
CA LEU A 282 3.89 5.67 10.85
C LEU A 282 4.91 5.00 9.91
N VAL A 283 6.18 5.43 9.93
CA VAL A 283 7.26 4.79 9.18
C VAL A 283 7.41 3.33 9.61
N ILE A 284 7.53 3.08 10.92
CA ILE A 284 7.70 1.72 11.44
C ILE A 284 6.53 0.83 11.02
N LEU A 285 5.29 1.30 11.16
CA LEU A 285 4.10 0.55 10.76
C LEU A 285 4.11 0.20 9.26
N TYR A 286 4.56 1.12 8.39
CA TYR A 286 4.60 0.87 6.95
C TYR A 286 5.69 -0.13 6.54
N ILE A 287 6.84 -0.14 7.22
CA ILE A 287 7.87 -1.18 7.03
C ILE A 287 7.33 -2.55 7.43
N ILE A 288 6.67 -2.63 8.60
CA ILE A 288 6.03 -3.86 9.07
C ILE A 288 4.92 -4.31 8.10
N ARG A 289 4.15 -3.36 7.56
CA ARG A 289 3.05 -3.65 6.63
C ARG A 289 3.55 -4.12 5.27
N GLY A 290 4.69 -3.62 4.79
CA GLY A 290 5.32 -4.10 3.57
C GLY A 290 5.87 -5.52 3.74
N ALA A 291 6.46 -5.83 4.90
CA ALA A 291 6.94 -7.18 5.22
C ALA A 291 5.85 -8.25 5.11
N PHE A 292 4.58 -7.91 5.41
CA PHE A 292 3.45 -8.83 5.26
C PHE A 292 3.31 -9.41 3.85
N GLY A 293 3.69 -8.66 2.80
CA GLY A 293 3.61 -9.11 1.41
C GLY A 293 4.43 -10.38 1.13
N LEU A 294 5.49 -10.63 1.91
CA LEU A 294 6.28 -11.86 1.83
C LEU A 294 5.47 -13.12 2.18
N THR A 295 4.40 -13.00 2.99
CA THR A 295 3.51 -14.12 3.32
C THR A 295 2.88 -14.68 2.04
N SER A 296 2.39 -13.81 1.16
CA SER A 296 1.80 -14.21 -0.12
C SER A 296 2.85 -14.88 -1.01
N SER A 297 4.05 -14.31 -1.10
CA SER A 297 5.15 -14.90 -1.87
C SER A 297 5.57 -16.27 -1.35
N TYR A 298 5.52 -16.49 -0.04
CA TYR A 298 5.79 -17.78 0.60
C TYR A 298 4.72 -18.84 0.25
N PHE A 299 3.43 -18.48 0.31
CA PHE A 299 2.35 -19.41 -0.07
C PHE A 299 2.49 -19.92 -1.51
N ILE A 300 2.81 -19.02 -2.44
CA ILE A 300 2.94 -19.37 -3.86
C ILE A 300 4.27 -20.10 -4.11
N THR A 301 5.39 -19.55 -3.66
CA THR A 301 6.73 -20.05 -4.06
C THR A 301 7.17 -21.29 -3.27
N VAL A 302 6.85 -21.34 -1.97
CA VAL A 302 7.30 -22.44 -1.10
C VAL A 302 6.23 -23.50 -0.98
N LEU A 303 5.01 -23.15 -0.54
CA LEU A 303 3.95 -24.16 -0.39
C LEU A 303 3.44 -24.66 -1.75
N GLY A 304 3.72 -23.94 -2.84
CA GLY A 304 3.23 -24.30 -4.17
C GLY A 304 1.70 -24.22 -4.24
N MET A 305 1.11 -23.35 -3.42
CA MET A 305 -0.33 -23.11 -3.47
C MET A 305 -0.69 -22.40 -4.75
N ASP A 306 -1.85 -22.77 -5.28
CA ASP A 306 -2.48 -22.02 -6.35
C ASP A 306 -2.76 -20.58 -5.92
N SER A 307 -2.65 -19.61 -6.83
CA SER A 307 -2.70 -18.19 -6.44
C SER A 307 -4.09 -17.84 -5.94
N LEU A 308 -5.15 -18.41 -6.50
CA LEU A 308 -6.52 -18.28 -5.97
C LEU A 308 -6.61 -18.65 -4.48
N HIS A 309 -6.16 -19.86 -4.14
CA HIS A 309 -6.22 -20.37 -2.77
C HIS A 309 -5.39 -19.52 -1.81
N ALA A 310 -4.19 -19.10 -2.20
CA ALA A 310 -3.34 -18.22 -1.38
C ALA A 310 -4.03 -16.88 -1.06
N ASN A 311 -4.82 -16.34 -2.00
CA ASN A 311 -5.53 -15.08 -1.82
C ASN A 311 -6.83 -15.23 -1.02
N GLU A 312 -7.55 -16.35 -1.14
CA GLU A 312 -8.71 -16.64 -0.29
C GLU A 312 -8.33 -16.64 1.20
N MET A 313 -7.13 -17.11 1.55
CA MET A 313 -6.63 -17.05 2.93
C MET A 313 -6.48 -15.61 3.44
N MET A 314 -6.26 -14.65 2.55
CA MET A 314 -6.14 -13.24 2.93
C MET A 314 -7.48 -12.63 3.38
N ILE A 315 -8.61 -13.31 3.20
CA ILE A 315 -9.90 -12.92 3.78
C ILE A 315 -9.81 -12.88 5.31
N PHE A 316 -9.08 -13.81 5.94
CA PHE A 316 -8.85 -13.79 7.39
C PHE A 316 -8.09 -12.55 7.84
N ASN A 317 -7.16 -12.06 7.01
CA ASN A 317 -6.47 -10.80 7.25
C ASN A 317 -7.43 -9.61 7.20
N ILE A 318 -8.29 -9.55 6.17
CA ILE A 318 -9.33 -8.51 6.06
C ILE A 318 -10.25 -8.52 7.28
N ALA A 319 -10.71 -9.71 7.70
CA ALA A 319 -11.54 -9.87 8.89
C ALA A 319 -10.81 -9.36 10.16
N GLY A 320 -9.52 -9.65 10.28
CA GLY A 320 -8.66 -9.10 11.33
C GLY A 320 -8.60 -7.57 11.30
N VAL A 321 -8.34 -6.96 10.14
CA VAL A 321 -8.29 -5.50 9.97
C VAL A 321 -9.60 -4.85 10.37
N VAL A 322 -10.74 -5.42 9.95
CA VAL A 322 -12.06 -4.92 10.31
C VAL A 322 -12.28 -5.03 11.82
N ALA A 323 -11.99 -6.17 12.43
CA ALA A 323 -12.11 -6.36 13.88
C ALA A 323 -11.23 -5.38 14.66
N GLY A 324 -9.97 -5.20 14.23
CA GLY A 324 -9.00 -4.32 14.87
C GLY A 324 -9.41 -2.85 14.76
N SER A 325 -9.93 -2.46 13.60
CA SER A 325 -10.49 -1.13 13.34
C SER A 325 -11.70 -0.85 14.24
N ILE A 326 -12.60 -1.83 14.43
CA ILE A 326 -13.75 -1.69 15.33
C ILE A 326 -13.30 -1.54 16.79
N ILE A 327 -12.31 -2.32 17.22
CA ILE A 327 -11.72 -2.20 18.56
C ILE A 327 -11.12 -0.80 18.74
N ALA A 328 -10.37 -0.31 17.75
CA ALA A 328 -9.77 1.01 17.80
C ALA A 328 -10.83 2.10 17.97
N ILE A 329 -11.88 2.10 17.14
CA ILE A 329 -12.99 3.07 17.25
C ILE A 329 -13.58 3.04 18.66
N ARG A 330 -13.94 1.85 19.18
CA ARG A 330 -14.56 1.73 20.50
C ARG A 330 -13.66 2.23 21.62
N PHE A 331 -12.36 1.98 21.54
CA PHE A 331 -11.40 2.44 22.53
C PHE A 331 -11.24 3.96 22.51
N MET A 332 -11.23 4.55 21.31
CA MET A 332 -11.10 5.99 21.10
C MET A 332 -12.36 6.75 21.52
N VAL A 333 -13.54 6.24 21.17
CA VAL A 333 -14.83 6.78 21.63
C VAL A 333 -14.92 6.77 23.16
N ARG A 334 -14.40 5.71 23.81
CA ARG A 334 -14.34 5.62 25.28
C ARG A 334 -13.20 6.43 25.91
N GLN A 335 -12.47 7.23 25.14
CA GLN A 335 -11.40 8.14 25.62
C GLN A 335 -10.34 7.42 26.47
N LYS A 336 -10.06 6.15 26.17
CA LYS A 336 -9.02 5.38 26.85
C LYS A 336 -7.62 5.80 26.39
N HIS A 337 -6.60 5.52 27.21
CA HIS A 337 -5.20 5.86 26.91
C HIS A 337 -4.74 5.23 25.58
N LEU A 338 -4.29 6.08 24.65
CA LEU A 338 -3.80 5.71 23.33
C LEU A 338 -2.68 4.67 23.37
N ARG A 339 -1.81 4.77 24.39
CA ARG A 339 -0.72 3.84 24.67
C ARG A 339 -1.17 2.38 24.67
N VAL A 340 -2.27 2.06 25.37
CA VAL A 340 -2.72 0.67 25.52
C VAL A 340 -3.06 0.08 24.16
N LEU A 341 -3.71 0.88 23.31
CA LEU A 341 -4.13 0.49 21.98
C LEU A 341 -2.92 0.21 21.08
N TRP A 342 -1.93 1.10 21.07
CA TRP A 342 -0.71 0.91 20.27
C TRP A 342 0.09 -0.30 20.76
N VAL A 343 0.31 -0.43 22.07
CA VAL A 343 1.02 -1.59 22.64
C VAL A 343 0.32 -2.90 22.29
N MET A 344 -1.00 -2.99 22.48
CA MET A 344 -1.75 -4.19 22.10
C MET A 344 -1.62 -4.50 20.62
N GLY A 345 -1.75 -3.50 19.75
CA GLY A 345 -1.66 -3.71 18.31
C GLY A 345 -0.26 -4.15 17.85
N PHE A 346 0.81 -3.55 18.39
CA PHE A 346 2.18 -4.01 18.11
C PHE A 346 2.49 -5.37 18.73
N ILE A 347 1.87 -5.75 19.87
CA ILE A 347 1.97 -7.12 20.41
C ILE A 347 1.33 -8.12 19.45
N PHE A 348 0.15 -7.84 18.91
CA PHE A 348 -0.47 -8.73 17.91
C PHE A 348 0.39 -8.89 16.66
N LEU A 349 0.99 -7.79 16.17
CA LEU A 349 1.94 -7.84 15.06
C LEU A 349 3.19 -8.66 15.42
N PHE A 350 3.78 -8.44 16.60
CA PHE A 350 4.93 -9.19 17.09
C PHE A 350 4.67 -10.70 17.17
N VAL A 351 3.53 -11.08 17.78
CA VAL A 351 3.11 -12.49 17.89
C VAL A 351 2.90 -13.09 16.50
N PHE A 352 2.31 -12.35 15.56
CA PHE A 352 2.17 -12.81 14.18
C PHE A 352 3.53 -13.13 13.54
N PHE A 353 4.51 -12.21 13.58
CA PHE A 353 5.80 -12.45 12.93
C PHE A 353 6.55 -13.63 13.57
N LEU A 354 6.58 -13.72 14.91
CA LEU A 354 7.21 -14.84 15.60
C LEU A 354 6.53 -16.18 15.31
N TRP A 355 5.19 -16.20 15.30
CA TRP A 355 4.44 -17.42 15.02
C TRP A 355 4.66 -17.87 13.57
N MET A 356 4.69 -16.93 12.62
CA MET A 356 5.02 -17.23 11.23
C MET A 356 6.43 -17.80 11.06
N CYS A 357 7.43 -17.33 11.83
CA CYS A 357 8.77 -17.94 11.81
C CYS A 357 8.74 -19.45 12.15
N GLN A 358 7.86 -19.87 13.05
CA GLN A 358 7.69 -21.29 13.42
C GLN A 358 6.88 -22.08 12.40
N LEU A 359 5.96 -21.42 11.69
CA LEU A 359 5.10 -22.02 10.67
C LEU A 359 5.73 -22.09 9.28
N PHE A 360 6.83 -21.36 9.05
CA PHE A 360 7.59 -21.45 7.82
C PHE A 360 8.27 -22.81 7.70
N ALA A 361 7.57 -23.72 7.01
CA ALA A 361 7.95 -25.09 6.77
C ALA A 361 7.64 -25.47 5.32
N THR A 362 8.31 -26.50 4.81
CA THR A 362 8.11 -26.95 3.42
C THR A 362 6.73 -27.56 3.19
N GLU A 363 6.10 -28.06 4.27
CA GLU A 363 4.76 -28.64 4.30
C GLU A 363 4.03 -28.10 5.53
N ALA A 364 2.96 -27.33 5.32
CA ALA A 364 2.14 -26.79 6.40
C ALA A 364 0.66 -26.86 6.03
N GLY A 365 -0.17 -27.30 6.96
CA GLY A 365 -1.62 -27.28 6.79
C GLY A 365 -2.15 -25.85 6.67
N THR A 366 -3.00 -25.61 5.69
CA THR A 366 -3.61 -24.29 5.42
C THR A 366 -4.33 -23.69 6.63
N VAL A 367 -4.97 -24.55 7.45
CA VAL A 367 -5.70 -24.16 8.66
C VAL A 367 -4.81 -23.45 9.68
N ASN A 368 -3.52 -23.77 9.74
CA ASN A 368 -2.59 -23.19 10.71
C ASN A 368 -2.32 -21.69 10.45
N PHE A 369 -2.59 -21.20 9.25
CA PHE A 369 -2.35 -19.80 8.88
C PHE A 369 -3.53 -18.86 9.14
N TYR A 370 -4.75 -19.39 9.33
CA TYR A 370 -5.95 -18.55 9.48
C TYR A 370 -5.86 -17.61 10.69
N LEU A 371 -5.45 -18.14 11.84
CA LEU A 371 -5.33 -17.37 13.07
C LEU A 371 -4.17 -16.35 13.04
N PRO A 372 -2.94 -16.71 12.60
CA PRO A 372 -1.88 -15.73 12.36
C PRO A 372 -2.30 -14.60 11.43
N LEU A 373 -2.90 -14.90 10.27
CA LEU A 373 -3.36 -13.89 9.32
C LEU A 373 -4.39 -12.93 9.94
N PHE A 374 -5.31 -13.46 10.74
CA PHE A 374 -6.27 -12.67 11.50
C PHE A 374 -5.56 -11.75 12.52
N MET A 375 -4.58 -12.26 13.27
CA MET A 375 -3.82 -11.48 14.24
C MET A 375 -3.02 -10.35 13.59
N GLN A 376 -2.43 -10.59 12.41
CA GLN A 376 -1.74 -9.55 11.64
C GLN A 376 -2.69 -8.40 11.31
N GLY A 377 -3.86 -8.74 10.77
CA GLY A 377 -4.88 -7.76 10.40
C GLY A 377 -5.40 -7.01 11.62
N LEU A 378 -5.66 -7.74 12.71
CA LEU A 378 -6.11 -7.19 14.00
C LEU A 378 -5.12 -6.14 14.52
N GLY A 379 -3.83 -6.49 14.56
CA GLY A 379 -2.78 -5.57 14.99
C GLY A 379 -2.67 -4.34 14.09
N ALA A 380 -2.64 -4.53 12.77
CA ALA A 380 -2.55 -3.42 11.82
C ALA A 380 -3.75 -2.45 11.90
N GLY A 381 -4.96 -2.99 11.95
CA GLY A 381 -6.20 -2.20 12.08
C GLY A 381 -6.29 -1.46 13.41
N MET A 382 -5.79 -2.06 14.49
CA MET A 382 -5.69 -1.40 15.80
C MET A 382 -4.72 -0.22 15.77
N VAL A 383 -3.53 -0.35 15.17
CA VAL A 383 -2.49 0.68 15.26
C VAL A 383 -2.65 1.81 14.24
N MET A 384 -3.09 1.51 13.01
CA MET A 384 -3.07 2.48 11.91
C MET A 384 -3.94 3.72 12.17
N SER A 385 -5.21 3.50 12.52
CA SER A 385 -6.14 4.62 12.72
C SER A 385 -5.72 5.56 13.85
N PRO A 386 -5.33 5.04 15.05
CA PRO A 386 -4.92 5.91 16.14
C PRO A 386 -3.56 6.58 15.92
N ILE A 387 -2.62 6.00 15.17
CA ILE A 387 -1.39 6.69 14.73
C ILE A 387 -1.75 7.93 13.91
N VAL A 388 -2.61 7.78 12.91
CA VAL A 388 -2.94 8.91 12.05
C VAL A 388 -3.67 9.99 12.85
N MET A 389 -4.63 9.61 13.70
CA MET A 389 -5.30 10.59 14.54
C MET A 389 -4.36 11.29 15.52
N PHE A 390 -3.33 10.60 16.03
CA PHE A 390 -2.30 11.21 16.84
C PHE A 390 -1.49 12.26 16.04
N ILE A 391 -1.11 11.97 14.81
CA ILE A 391 -0.43 12.92 13.92
C ILE A 391 -1.30 14.15 13.68
N MET A 392 -2.58 13.95 13.35
CA MET A 392 -3.50 15.04 13.01
C MET A 392 -3.86 15.91 14.21
N SER A 393 -4.00 15.31 15.39
CA SER A 393 -4.27 16.06 16.64
C SER A 393 -3.04 16.77 17.21
N SER A 394 -1.84 16.43 16.76
CA SER A 394 -0.57 17.03 17.22
C SER A 394 -0.26 18.40 16.64
N VAL A 395 -1.08 18.87 15.71
CA VAL A 395 -0.86 20.08 14.92
C VAL A 395 -2.11 20.98 14.97
N PRO A 396 -1.95 22.31 15.03
CA PRO A 396 -3.07 23.24 14.94
C PRO A 396 -3.88 23.10 13.64
N GLU A 397 -5.17 23.45 13.71
CA GLU A 397 -6.15 23.26 12.63
C GLU A 397 -5.76 23.89 11.29
N ASN A 398 -5.16 25.09 11.35
CA ASN A 398 -4.70 25.82 10.18
C ASN A 398 -3.59 25.08 9.41
N MET A 399 -2.90 24.15 10.07
CA MET A 399 -1.79 23.36 9.52
C MET A 399 -2.16 21.88 9.28
N SER A 400 -3.42 21.49 9.53
CA SER A 400 -3.92 20.13 9.34
C SER A 400 -3.71 19.62 7.90
N GLN A 401 -3.90 20.47 6.89
CA GLN A 401 -3.61 20.08 5.50
C GLN A 401 -2.13 19.73 5.29
N SER A 402 -1.22 20.51 5.85
CA SER A 402 0.22 20.25 5.74
C SER A 402 0.62 18.97 6.48
N ALA A 403 0.03 18.70 7.64
CA ALA A 403 0.20 17.45 8.37
C ALA A 403 -0.23 16.23 7.52
N SER A 404 -1.39 16.30 6.87
CA SER A 404 -1.86 15.26 5.94
C SER A 404 -0.90 15.05 4.77
N SER A 405 -0.48 16.12 4.09
CA SER A 405 0.44 16.03 2.94
C SER A 405 1.77 15.38 3.31
N VAL A 406 2.35 15.74 4.46
CA VAL A 406 3.56 15.10 4.98
C VAL A 406 3.29 13.62 5.29
N GLY A 407 2.15 13.30 5.90
CA GLY A 407 1.76 11.92 6.18
C GLY A 407 1.70 11.07 4.90
N ILE A 408 1.11 11.58 3.82
CA ILE A 408 1.04 10.87 2.53
C ILE A 408 2.44 10.69 1.91
N PHE A 409 3.25 11.74 1.93
CA PHE A 409 4.64 11.69 1.46
C PHE A 409 5.46 10.62 2.19
N VAL A 410 5.34 10.56 3.52
CA VAL A 410 6.02 9.57 4.36
C VAL A 410 5.51 8.16 4.07
N ARG A 411 4.19 7.97 3.93
CA ARG A 411 3.59 6.67 3.60
C ARG A 411 4.10 6.14 2.28
N PHE A 412 4.11 6.97 1.24
CA PHE A 412 4.67 6.61 -0.06
C PHE A 412 6.15 6.23 0.06
N SER A 413 6.97 7.13 0.62
CA SER A 413 8.42 6.93 0.69
C SER A 413 8.78 5.69 1.48
N THR A 414 8.06 5.43 2.58
CA THR A 414 8.27 4.25 3.42
C THR A 414 7.77 2.98 2.77
N PHE A 415 6.65 3.02 2.05
CA PHE A 415 6.17 1.88 1.28
C PHE A 415 7.20 1.46 0.21
N SER A 416 7.71 2.41 -0.56
CA SER A 416 8.78 2.19 -1.54
C SER A 416 10.06 1.66 -0.87
N LEU A 417 10.44 2.24 0.28
CA LEU A 417 11.61 1.80 1.05
C LEU A 417 11.45 0.37 1.56
N SER A 418 10.25 0.00 2.01
CA SER A 418 9.97 -1.36 2.48
C SER A 418 10.11 -2.38 1.34
N LEU A 419 9.69 -2.04 0.12
CA LEU A 419 9.89 -2.90 -1.05
C LEU A 419 11.38 -3.06 -1.38
N ALA A 420 12.13 -1.97 -1.36
CA ALA A 420 13.58 -1.99 -1.58
C ALA A 420 14.30 -2.85 -0.54
N PHE A 421 13.94 -2.74 0.74
CA PHE A 421 14.49 -3.61 1.79
C PHE A 421 14.17 -5.08 1.53
N ILE A 422 12.93 -5.42 1.16
CA ILE A 422 12.58 -6.80 0.81
C ILE A 422 13.47 -7.30 -0.34
N ASN A 423 13.62 -6.53 -1.42
CA ASN A 423 14.44 -6.91 -2.57
C ASN A 423 15.92 -7.08 -2.21
N PHE A 424 16.48 -6.13 -1.45
CA PHE A 424 17.87 -6.16 -0.98
C PHE A 424 18.14 -7.37 -0.08
N TYR A 425 17.33 -7.54 0.98
CA TYR A 425 17.49 -8.65 1.91
C TYR A 425 17.20 -10.01 1.25
N GLN A 426 16.28 -10.05 0.29
CA GLN A 426 16.04 -11.26 -0.50
C GLN A 426 17.31 -11.68 -1.23
N LEU A 427 18.00 -10.77 -1.92
CA LEU A 427 19.24 -11.11 -2.61
C LEU A 427 20.35 -11.48 -1.61
N TYR A 428 20.54 -10.69 -0.56
CA TYR A 428 21.58 -10.89 0.45
C TYR A 428 21.45 -12.24 1.16
N PHE A 429 20.29 -12.53 1.75
CA PHE A 429 20.05 -13.79 2.45
C PHE A 429 20.02 -14.97 1.47
N LYS A 430 19.53 -14.78 0.24
CA LYS A 430 19.61 -15.85 -0.77
C LYS A 430 21.04 -16.20 -1.12
N GLY A 431 21.92 -15.21 -1.31
CA GLY A 431 23.35 -15.45 -1.54
C GLY A 431 23.98 -16.21 -0.38
N LYS A 432 23.86 -15.65 0.83
CA LYS A 432 24.41 -16.26 2.05
C LYS A 432 23.96 -17.70 2.27
N HIS A 433 22.65 -17.95 2.24
CA HIS A 433 22.12 -19.29 2.46
C HIS A 433 22.43 -20.26 1.32
N ASN A 434 22.58 -19.78 0.08
CA ASN A 434 23.01 -20.62 -1.04
C ASN A 434 24.48 -21.01 -0.89
N ASP A 435 25.35 -20.09 -0.44
CA ASP A 435 26.76 -20.39 -0.17
C ASP A 435 26.92 -21.34 1.03
N ASP A 436 26.15 -21.12 2.09
CA ASP A 436 26.09 -22.02 3.25
C ASP A 436 25.59 -23.42 2.83
N LEU A 437 24.55 -23.52 1.99
CA LEU A 437 24.07 -24.82 1.50
C LEU A 437 25.10 -25.47 0.57
N ARG A 438 25.70 -24.73 -0.37
CA ARG A 438 26.68 -25.26 -1.32
C ARG A 438 27.96 -25.74 -0.65
N SER A 439 28.45 -25.01 0.35
CA SER A 439 29.63 -25.41 1.11
C SER A 439 29.41 -26.69 1.92
N ASN A 440 28.16 -26.95 2.34
CA ASN A 440 27.79 -28.20 2.99
C ASN A 440 27.47 -29.34 2.00
N LEU A 441 27.07 -29.04 0.76
CA LEU A 441 26.82 -30.03 -0.31
C LEU A 441 28.13 -30.50 -0.97
N THR A 442 29.00 -31.17 -0.21
CA THR A 442 30.23 -31.77 -0.76
C THR A 442 29.93 -33.17 -1.31
N LEU A 443 30.63 -33.65 -2.35
CA LEU A 443 30.47 -35.01 -2.91
C LEU A 443 30.74 -36.16 -1.91
N LEU A 444 31.31 -35.84 -0.75
CA LEU A 444 31.61 -36.74 0.35
C LEU A 444 30.45 -36.88 1.36
N ASP A 445 29.38 -36.12 1.18
CA ASP A 445 28.24 -36.10 2.08
C ASP A 445 27.30 -37.28 1.77
N PHE A 446 27.00 -38.10 2.80
CA PHE A 446 26.46 -39.46 2.67
C PHE A 446 25.08 -39.54 1.98
N ASN A 447 24.38 -38.42 1.77
CA ASN A 447 23.01 -38.37 1.27
C ASN A 447 22.82 -37.75 -0.13
N LEU A 448 23.81 -37.01 -0.67
CA LEU A 448 23.67 -36.32 -1.96
C LEU A 448 23.60 -37.28 -3.17
N PRO A 449 24.49 -38.28 -3.28
CA PRO A 449 24.45 -39.24 -4.39
C PRO A 449 23.14 -40.05 -4.38
N ASP A 450 22.64 -40.40 -3.20
CA ASP A 450 21.41 -41.17 -3.04
C ASP A 450 20.17 -40.34 -3.41
N ARG A 451 20.13 -39.05 -3.06
CA ARG A 451 19.04 -38.15 -3.45
C ARG A 451 19.02 -37.87 -4.95
N LEU A 452 20.19 -37.74 -5.57
CA LEU A 452 20.32 -37.62 -7.03
C LEU A 452 19.88 -38.90 -7.74
N LYS A 453 20.28 -40.08 -7.26
CA LYS A 453 19.79 -41.37 -7.77
C LYS A 453 18.28 -41.51 -7.60
N MET A 454 17.71 -41.05 -6.48
CA MET A 454 16.26 -41.03 -6.26
C MET A 454 15.56 -40.16 -7.33
N TYR A 455 16.03 -38.93 -7.58
CA TYR A 455 15.46 -38.08 -8.62
C TYR A 455 15.64 -38.67 -10.03
N GLN A 456 16.81 -39.23 -10.32
CA GLN A 456 17.09 -39.87 -11.61
C GLN A 456 16.18 -41.08 -11.82
N SER A 457 16.00 -41.94 -10.82
CA SER A 457 15.10 -43.11 -10.89
C SER A 457 13.63 -42.71 -11.07
N LEU A 458 13.18 -41.64 -10.41
CA LEU A 458 11.85 -41.05 -10.61
C LEU A 458 11.66 -40.55 -12.04
N LEU A 459 12.65 -39.87 -12.61
CA LEU A 459 12.57 -39.34 -13.97
C LEU A 459 12.65 -40.46 -15.03
N SER A 460 13.50 -41.46 -14.81
CA SER A 460 13.57 -42.65 -15.65
C SER A 460 12.28 -43.48 -15.59
N SER A 461 11.63 -43.57 -14.42
CA SER A 461 10.32 -44.22 -14.28
C SER A 461 9.19 -43.51 -15.07
N LYS A 462 9.38 -42.22 -15.37
CA LYS A 462 8.48 -41.42 -16.22
C LYS A 462 8.86 -41.43 -17.71
N GLY A 463 9.82 -42.29 -18.11
CA GLY A 463 10.20 -42.51 -19.51
C GLY A 463 11.33 -41.63 -20.04
N MET A 464 12.04 -40.89 -19.17
CA MET A 464 13.16 -40.04 -19.58
C MET A 464 14.46 -40.88 -19.78
N PRO A 465 15.22 -40.67 -20.87
CA PRO A 465 16.51 -41.34 -21.10
C PRO A 465 17.49 -41.12 -19.94
N HIS A 466 18.31 -42.12 -19.62
CA HIS A 466 19.19 -42.08 -18.43
C HIS A 466 20.15 -40.87 -18.37
N ASP A 467 20.64 -40.41 -19.53
CA ASP A 467 21.56 -39.27 -19.63
C ASP A 467 20.84 -37.92 -19.41
N GLU A 468 19.61 -37.78 -19.95
CA GLU A 468 18.76 -36.60 -19.70
C GLU A 468 18.22 -36.57 -18.27
N ALA A 469 17.88 -37.73 -17.71
CA ALA A 469 17.40 -37.88 -16.33
C ALA A 469 18.45 -37.43 -15.31
N GLY A 470 19.74 -37.66 -15.58
CA GLY A 470 20.83 -37.19 -14.73
C GLY A 470 20.93 -35.66 -14.69
N LYS A 471 20.86 -35.00 -15.85
CA LYS A 471 20.86 -33.53 -15.94
C LYS A 471 19.60 -32.91 -15.31
N ALA A 472 18.44 -33.51 -15.55
CA ALA A 472 17.18 -33.06 -14.96
C ALA A 472 17.13 -33.27 -13.43
N ALA A 473 17.78 -34.31 -12.89
CA ALA A 473 17.91 -34.52 -11.44
C ALA A 473 18.71 -33.39 -10.76
N ILE A 474 19.78 -32.89 -11.39
CA ILE A 474 20.53 -31.73 -10.92
C ILE A 474 19.65 -30.47 -10.95
N GLY A 475 18.84 -30.30 -12.01
CA GLY A 475 17.86 -29.21 -12.10
C GLY A 475 16.83 -29.23 -10.96
N LEU A 476 16.31 -30.41 -10.60
CA LEU A 476 15.39 -30.57 -9.46
C LEU A 476 16.07 -30.27 -8.12
N LEU A 477 17.32 -30.70 -7.94
CA LEU A 477 18.11 -30.36 -6.75
C LEU A 477 18.29 -28.84 -6.63
N ASN A 478 18.64 -28.15 -7.71
CA ASN A 478 18.77 -26.69 -7.72
C ASN A 478 17.45 -25.99 -7.36
N LYS A 479 16.31 -26.46 -7.87
CA LYS A 479 14.99 -25.95 -7.49
C LYS A 479 14.69 -26.18 -6.01
N ALA A 480 15.05 -27.35 -5.46
CA ALA A 480 14.88 -27.63 -4.04
C ALA A 480 15.76 -26.72 -3.16
N VAL A 481 17.02 -26.48 -3.55
CA VAL A 481 17.92 -25.54 -2.88
C VAL A 481 17.32 -24.13 -2.92
N GLN A 482 16.90 -23.63 -4.10
CA GLN A 482 16.28 -22.31 -4.22
C GLN A 482 15.04 -22.14 -3.34
N LYS A 483 14.18 -23.16 -3.26
CA LYS A 483 13.00 -23.16 -2.39
C LYS A 483 13.39 -23.10 -0.91
N GLN A 484 14.41 -23.85 -0.49
CA GLN A 484 14.91 -23.84 0.89
C GLN A 484 15.57 -22.51 1.26
N THR A 485 16.41 -21.97 0.36
CA THR A 485 17.05 -20.67 0.52
C THR A 485 16.01 -19.55 0.66
N PHE A 486 14.94 -19.58 -0.14
CA PHE A 486 13.86 -18.60 -0.03
C PHE A 486 13.09 -18.73 1.29
N LEU A 487 12.82 -19.97 1.75
CA LEU A 487 12.21 -20.20 3.07
C LEU A 487 13.06 -19.63 4.21
N GLN A 488 14.37 -19.85 4.20
CA GLN A 488 15.28 -19.32 5.22
C GLN A 488 15.36 -17.78 5.20
N PHE A 489 15.29 -17.19 4.00
CA PHE A 489 15.13 -15.74 3.86
C PHE A 489 13.84 -15.24 4.52
N CYS A 490 12.69 -15.90 4.29
CA CYS A 490 11.43 -15.52 4.91
C CYS A 490 11.52 -15.54 6.44
N VAL A 491 12.10 -16.60 7.03
CA VAL A 491 12.34 -16.71 8.47
C VAL A 491 13.22 -15.57 8.98
N SER A 492 14.41 -15.40 8.40
CA SER A 492 15.38 -14.39 8.83
C SER A 492 14.80 -12.98 8.77
N TYR A 493 14.09 -12.65 7.67
CA TYR A 493 13.47 -11.33 7.53
C TYR A 493 12.33 -11.12 8.54
N TYR A 494 11.53 -12.15 8.84
CA TYR A 494 10.45 -12.04 9.82
C TYR A 494 10.97 -11.89 11.24
N GLU A 495 12.10 -12.50 11.58
CA GLU A 495 12.79 -12.28 12.86
C GLU A 495 13.21 -10.81 13.01
N TRP A 496 13.81 -10.21 11.98
CA TRP A 496 14.16 -8.78 12.00
C TRP A 496 12.93 -7.88 12.20
N ILE A 497 11.82 -8.19 11.54
CA ILE A 497 10.57 -7.45 11.69
C ILE A 497 9.93 -7.67 13.07
N ALA A 498 10.05 -8.87 13.65
CA ALA A 498 9.63 -9.14 15.02
C ALA A 498 10.44 -8.30 16.02
N VAL A 499 11.76 -8.20 15.85
CA VAL A 499 12.61 -7.31 16.66
C VAL A 499 12.16 -5.85 16.52
N LEU A 500 11.84 -5.40 15.30
CA LEU A 500 11.31 -4.05 15.07
C LEU A 500 9.97 -3.82 15.80
N CYS A 501 9.09 -4.82 15.83
CA CYS A 501 7.84 -4.75 16.61
C CYS A 501 8.13 -4.65 18.12
N LEU A 502 9.07 -5.44 18.64
CA LEU A 502 9.48 -5.41 20.05
C LEU A 502 10.08 -4.05 20.43
N LEU A 503 10.98 -3.52 19.62
CA LEU A 503 11.55 -2.19 19.79
C LEU A 503 10.46 -1.12 19.78
N SER A 504 9.45 -1.24 18.92
CA SER A 504 8.30 -0.33 18.88
C SER A 504 7.52 -0.36 20.19
N ILE A 505 7.27 -1.54 20.77
CA ILE A 505 6.59 -1.69 22.07
C ILE A 505 7.39 -1.00 23.18
N ILE A 506 8.70 -1.22 23.22
CA ILE A 506 9.60 -0.60 24.20
C ILE A 506 9.61 0.93 24.05
N LEU A 507 9.73 1.43 22.80
CA LEU A 507 9.67 2.86 22.51
C LEU A 507 8.36 3.49 22.99
N ILE A 508 7.22 2.83 22.76
CA ILE A 508 5.92 3.30 23.24
C ILE A 508 5.85 3.34 24.76
N ALA A 509 6.39 2.33 25.43
CA ALA A 509 6.43 2.24 26.90
C ALA A 509 7.27 3.36 27.51
N LEU A 510 8.44 3.63 26.92
CA LEU A 510 9.39 4.66 27.36
C LEU A 510 8.91 6.10 27.10
N GLN A 511 7.93 6.30 26.20
CA GLN A 511 7.52 7.64 25.79
C GLN A 511 6.33 8.15 26.63
N PRO A 512 6.55 9.08 27.59
CA PRO A 512 5.51 9.53 28.52
C PRO A 512 4.42 10.38 27.85
N VAL A 513 4.71 10.93 26.68
CA VAL A 513 3.75 11.68 25.86
C VAL A 513 2.58 10.78 25.46
N ILE A 514 2.86 9.54 25.02
CA ILE A 514 1.85 8.60 24.54
C ILE A 514 0.97 8.10 25.70
N SER A 515 1.49 8.03 26.95
CA SER A 515 0.64 7.72 28.12
C SER A 515 -0.39 8.79 28.42
N ARG A 516 -0.02 10.07 28.25
CA ARG A 516 -0.83 11.19 28.72
C ARG A 516 -1.81 11.70 27.67
N THR A 517 -1.63 11.31 26.41
CA THR A 517 -2.49 11.75 25.31
C THR A 517 -3.77 10.93 25.26
N VAL A 518 -4.85 11.59 25.67
CA VAL A 518 -6.23 11.18 25.43
C VAL A 518 -6.74 12.04 24.26
N ILE A 519 -7.11 11.39 23.14
CA ILE A 519 -7.56 12.09 21.94
C ILE A 519 -9.01 12.55 22.16
N ASN A 520 -9.18 13.76 22.67
CA ASN A 520 -10.48 14.38 22.87
C ASN A 520 -10.73 15.44 21.78
N LEU A 521 -11.36 15.05 20.67
CA LEU A 521 -11.66 15.95 19.52
C LEU A 521 -12.89 16.84 19.77
N ARG A 522 -13.16 17.21 21.03
CA ARG A 522 -14.41 17.85 21.48
C ARG A 522 -14.67 19.25 20.91
N ASN A 523 -13.66 19.94 20.35
CA ASN A 523 -13.84 21.30 19.85
C ASN A 523 -13.00 21.64 18.60
N ARG A 524 -13.71 22.24 17.64
CA ARG A 524 -13.28 23.15 16.56
C ARG A 524 -12.36 22.67 15.44
N GLN A 525 -11.73 21.51 15.47
CA GLN A 525 -10.89 21.13 14.32
C GLN A 525 -11.73 20.86 13.06
N PRO A 526 -11.59 21.57 11.93
CA PRO A 526 -12.18 21.09 10.69
C PRO A 526 -11.60 19.70 10.41
N ALA A 527 -12.42 18.77 9.92
CA ALA A 527 -11.89 17.50 9.41
C ALA A 527 -10.73 17.82 8.47
N ALA A 528 -9.60 17.12 8.62
CA ALA A 528 -8.54 17.28 7.64
C ALA A 528 -9.15 16.90 6.29
N VAL A 529 -9.19 17.89 5.40
CA VAL A 529 -9.86 17.78 4.11
C VAL A 529 -9.08 16.78 3.28
N GLY A 530 -9.66 15.59 3.07
CA GLY A 530 -9.27 14.64 2.03
C GLY A 530 -7.89 14.01 2.20
N PHE A 531 -7.81 12.73 1.85
CA PHE A 531 -6.57 11.99 1.70
C PHE A 531 -6.23 11.88 0.24
#